data_AF-A0A7V9RFX1-F1
#
_entry.id   AF-A0A7V9RFX1-F1
#
_cell.length_a   1.000
_cell.length_b   1.000
_cell.length_c   1.000
_cell.angle_alpha   90.00
_cell.angle_beta   90.00
_cell.angle_gamma   90.00
#
_symmetry.space_group_name_H-M   'P 1'
#
loop_
_entity.id
_entity.type
_entity.pdbx_description
1 polymer ?
#
loop_
_entity_poly.entity_id
_entity_poly.type
_entity_poly.pdbx_seq_one_letter_code
_entity_poly.pdbx_strand_id
1 'polypeptide(L)'
;MSILMSCGPSRTEGPSDDPNAPCNPGTVEDCYNGQDGTSGVGPCRSGSRTCTDQALWTACEGEVVPAAENCNDGVDNNCNGAADENVDADGDGITTCDGDCCDSTE
;
A
#
# COMPACT_ATOMS: atom_id res chain seq x y z
N MET A 1 -25.64 -3.92 -42.50
CA MET A 1 -24.74 -2.86 -41.99
C MET A 1 -25.28 -2.43 -40.64
N SER A 2 -25.00 -3.20 -39.60
CA SER A 2 -25.35 -2.86 -38.22
C SER A 2 -24.04 -2.66 -37.50
N ILE A 3 -23.65 -1.40 -37.34
CA ILE A 3 -22.43 -1.02 -36.64
C ILE A 3 -22.76 -1.11 -35.16
N LEU A 4 -22.19 -2.12 -34.51
CA LEU A 4 -22.25 -2.28 -33.06
C LEU A 4 -21.48 -1.11 -32.44
N MET A 5 -22.21 -0.09 -31.97
CA MET A 5 -21.67 0.88 -31.02
C MET A 5 -21.50 0.15 -29.69
N SER A 6 -20.30 -0.38 -29.45
CA SER A 6 -19.91 -0.87 -28.13
C SER A 6 -19.84 0.31 -27.17
N CYS A 7 -20.81 0.41 -26.27
CA CYS A 7 -20.69 1.12 -25.01
C CYS A 7 -19.76 0.33 -24.08
N GLY A 8 -18.47 0.31 -24.39
CA GLY A 8 -17.43 0.03 -23.40
C GLY A 8 -17.16 1.31 -22.60
N PRO A 9 -16.95 1.26 -21.28
CA PRO A 9 -16.52 2.44 -20.56
C PRO A 9 -15.17 2.87 -21.15
N SER A 10 -15.16 4.05 -21.78
CA SER A 10 -13.93 4.79 -22.07
C SER A 10 -13.29 5.10 -20.72
N ARG A 11 -12.44 4.21 -20.23
CA ARG A 11 -11.40 4.61 -19.28
C ARG A 11 -10.37 5.35 -20.10
N THR A 12 -10.62 6.64 -20.30
CA THR A 12 -9.54 7.59 -20.54
C THR A 12 -8.43 7.24 -19.56
N GLU A 13 -7.27 6.93 -20.12
CA GLU A 13 -6.02 6.66 -19.42
C GLU A 13 -5.82 7.76 -18.38
N GLY A 14 -6.19 7.47 -17.13
CA GLY A 14 -5.57 8.11 -15.98
C GLY A 14 -4.08 7.76 -15.99
N PRO A 15 -3.25 8.43 -15.16
CA PRO A 15 -1.84 8.05 -15.02
C PRO A 15 -1.81 6.54 -14.82
N SER A 16 -1.15 5.85 -15.75
CA SER A 16 -1.15 4.40 -15.80
C SER A 16 -0.75 3.87 -14.43
N ASP A 17 -1.69 3.24 -13.71
CA ASP A 17 -1.43 2.47 -12.48
C ASP A 17 -0.55 1.23 -12.75
N ASP A 18 0.06 1.16 -13.93
CA ASP A 18 1.09 0.21 -14.27
C ASP A 18 2.41 0.68 -13.64
N PRO A 19 2.93 -0.02 -12.63
CA PRO A 19 4.18 0.36 -11.95
C PRO A 19 5.41 0.29 -12.86
N ASN A 20 5.27 -0.26 -14.08
CA ASN A 20 6.31 -0.37 -15.10
C ASN A 20 6.06 0.56 -16.30
N ALA A 21 5.06 1.45 -16.24
CA ALA A 21 4.83 2.40 -17.31
C ALA A 21 6.05 3.35 -17.41
N PRO A 22 6.58 3.57 -18.63
CA PRO A 22 7.68 4.49 -18.81
C PRO A 22 7.28 5.90 -18.40
N CYS A 23 8.12 6.56 -17.60
CA CYS A 23 7.90 7.90 -17.08
C CYS A 23 8.82 8.94 -17.75
N ASN A 24 8.53 10.23 -17.56
CA ASN A 24 9.40 11.31 -18.06
C ASN A 24 10.56 11.55 -17.08
N PRO A 25 11.84 11.43 -17.50
CA PRO A 25 13.00 11.63 -16.62
C PRO A 25 12.94 12.94 -15.83
N GLY A 26 13.25 12.85 -14.53
CA GLY A 26 13.22 13.98 -13.59
C GLY A 26 11.84 14.32 -13.03
N THR A 27 10.76 13.64 -13.47
CA THR A 27 9.45 13.77 -12.84
C THR A 27 9.50 13.22 -11.41
N VAL A 28 8.89 13.93 -10.47
CA VAL A 28 8.70 13.48 -9.09
C VAL A 28 7.21 13.41 -8.83
N GLU A 29 6.76 12.32 -8.22
CA GLU A 29 5.36 12.13 -7.84
C GLU A 29 5.23 11.44 -6.48
N ASP A 30 4.06 11.61 -5.86
CA ASP A 30 3.69 10.89 -4.66
C ASP A 30 3.47 9.41 -4.98
N CYS A 31 3.80 8.56 -4.01
CA CYS A 31 3.60 7.12 -4.10
C CYS A 31 3.26 6.55 -2.73
N TYR A 32 2.57 5.42 -2.75
CA TYR A 32 2.26 4.66 -1.55
C TYR A 32 1.97 3.21 -1.95
N ASN A 33 2.75 2.27 -1.42
CA ASN A 33 2.64 0.85 -1.73
C ASN A 33 1.93 0.06 -0.62
N GLY A 34 1.41 0.74 0.40
CA GLY A 34 0.59 0.13 1.45
C GLY A 34 -0.86 -0.09 1.00
N GLN A 35 -1.65 -0.78 1.84
CA GLN A 35 -3.07 -1.02 1.56
C GLN A 35 -3.86 0.29 1.42
N ASP A 36 -4.80 0.35 0.47
CA ASP A 36 -5.69 1.50 0.30
C ASP A 36 -6.41 1.87 1.61
N GLY A 37 -6.40 3.16 1.94
CA GLY A 37 -7.03 3.69 3.16
C GLY A 37 -6.14 3.68 4.40
N THR A 38 -4.92 3.13 4.34
CA THR A 38 -3.97 3.15 5.48
C THR A 38 -3.02 4.35 5.43
N SER A 39 -2.91 5.04 4.29
CA SER A 39 -2.04 6.22 4.17
C SER A 39 -2.55 7.37 5.04
N GLY A 40 -1.68 7.89 5.91
CA GLY A 40 -2.02 8.93 6.87
C GLY A 40 -2.68 8.42 8.15
N VAL A 41 -2.75 7.10 8.35
CA VAL A 41 -3.22 6.47 9.58
C VAL A 41 -2.01 6.05 10.41
N GLY A 42 -1.99 6.46 11.68
CA GLY A 42 -0.87 6.18 12.59
C GLY A 42 0.47 6.67 12.01
N PRO A 43 1.51 5.82 11.97
CA PRO A 43 2.81 6.13 11.38
C PRO A 43 2.83 6.04 9.84
N CYS A 44 1.82 5.42 9.20
CA CYS A 44 1.81 5.20 7.76
C CYS A 44 1.64 6.48 6.97
N ARG A 45 2.43 6.61 5.91
CA ARG A 45 2.45 7.81 5.07
C ARG A 45 2.96 7.50 3.66
N SER A 46 2.51 8.31 2.70
CA SER A 46 3.07 8.33 1.35
C SER A 46 4.53 8.78 1.35
N GLY A 47 5.25 8.32 0.35
CA GLY A 47 6.58 8.80 -0.02
C GLY A 47 6.55 9.51 -1.36
N SER A 48 7.74 9.71 -1.95
CA SER A 48 7.88 10.21 -3.31
C SER A 48 8.80 9.31 -4.12
N ARG A 49 8.49 9.14 -5.40
CA ARG A 49 9.33 8.43 -6.37
C ARG A 49 9.76 9.38 -7.47
N THR A 50 10.97 9.17 -7.97
CA THR A 50 11.56 9.97 -9.04
C THR A 50 11.71 9.12 -10.29
N CYS A 51 11.40 9.69 -11.45
CA CYS A 51 11.66 9.04 -12.72
C CYS A 51 13.14 9.19 -13.09
N THR A 52 13.83 8.07 -13.25
CA THR A 52 15.24 8.04 -13.68
C THR A 52 15.39 8.38 -15.17
N ASP A 53 16.62 8.66 -15.61
CA ASP A 53 16.96 8.87 -17.02
C ASP A 53 16.65 7.65 -17.91
N GLN A 54 16.46 6.48 -17.30
CA GLN A 54 16.07 5.24 -17.98
C GLN A 54 14.55 5.09 -18.13
N ALA A 55 13.77 6.14 -17.83
CA ALA A 55 12.32 6.12 -17.80
C ALA A 55 11.73 5.05 -16.84
N LEU A 56 12.45 4.79 -15.74
CA LEU A 56 12.02 3.89 -14.67
C LEU A 56 11.80 4.68 -13.38
N TRP A 57 10.72 4.36 -12.66
CA TRP A 57 10.48 4.89 -11.33
C TRP A 57 11.47 4.31 -10.32
N THR A 58 11.98 5.15 -9.41
CA THR A 58 12.69 4.68 -8.21
C THR A 58 11.74 3.98 -7.25
N ALA A 59 12.30 3.37 -6.19
CA ALA A 59 11.52 3.04 -5.01
C ALA A 59 10.79 4.29 -4.48
N CYS A 60 9.69 4.05 -3.77
CA CYS A 60 8.95 5.11 -3.11
C CYS A 60 9.69 5.54 -1.85
N GLU A 61 10.46 6.61 -1.95
CA GLU A 61 11.31 7.05 -0.84
C GLU A 61 10.47 7.77 0.22
N GLY A 62 10.68 7.39 1.49
CA GLY A 62 10.04 8.03 2.63
C GLY A 62 8.64 7.51 2.99
N GLU A 63 8.11 6.54 2.23
CA GLU A 63 6.88 5.86 2.58
C GLU A 63 7.04 5.05 3.88
N VAL A 64 5.95 4.95 4.63
CA VAL A 64 5.81 3.99 5.73
C VAL A 64 4.52 3.24 5.44
N VAL A 65 4.64 1.95 5.18
CA VAL A 65 3.52 1.07 4.84
C VAL A 65 3.12 0.24 6.06
N PRO A 66 1.89 -0.32 6.08
CA PRO A 66 1.44 -1.22 7.13
C PRO A 66 2.40 -2.40 7.32
N ALA A 67 2.64 -2.74 8.57
CA ALA A 67 3.39 -3.91 8.99
C ALA A 67 2.55 -4.73 9.98
N ALA A 68 3.06 -5.89 10.39
CA ALA A 68 2.49 -6.62 11.52
C ALA A 68 2.55 -5.76 12.79
N GLU A 69 1.54 -5.91 13.66
CA GLU A 69 1.50 -5.24 14.95
C GLU A 69 2.70 -5.62 15.81
N ASN A 70 3.35 -4.62 16.39
CA ASN A 70 4.38 -4.79 17.40
C ASN A 70 3.80 -4.42 18.76
N CYS A 71 3.32 -5.44 19.45
CA CYS A 71 2.61 -5.26 20.70
C CYS A 71 3.46 -4.59 21.79
N ASN A 72 2.88 -3.59 22.44
CA ASN A 72 3.42 -2.80 23.55
C ASN A 72 4.45 -1.73 23.15
N ASP A 73 4.51 -1.33 21.88
CA ASP A 73 5.31 -0.17 21.46
C ASP A 73 4.49 1.13 21.44
N GLY A 74 3.16 1.05 21.60
CA GLY A 74 2.27 2.20 21.58
C GLY A 74 2.03 2.77 20.17
N VAL A 75 2.34 2.00 19.13
CA VAL A 75 2.24 2.38 17.73
C VAL A 75 1.19 1.51 17.04
N ASP A 76 0.49 2.12 16.09
CA ASP A 76 -0.42 1.47 15.14
C ASP A 76 0.43 1.00 13.95
N ASN A 77 1.07 -0.17 14.05
CA ASN A 77 2.03 -0.62 13.03
C ASN A 77 1.33 -1.08 11.74
N ASN A 78 0.10 -1.57 11.86
CA ASN A 78 -0.76 -2.03 10.77
C ASN A 78 -1.57 -0.88 10.13
N CYS A 79 -1.55 0.30 10.74
CA CYS A 79 -2.18 1.54 10.28
C CYS A 79 -3.68 1.40 10.04
N ASN A 80 -4.38 0.73 10.97
CA ASN A 80 -5.82 0.56 10.94
C ASN A 80 -6.59 1.58 11.81
N GLY A 81 -5.87 2.38 12.60
CA GLY A 81 -6.42 3.44 13.44
C GLY A 81 -6.34 3.18 14.94
N ALA A 82 -5.80 2.05 15.39
CA ALA A 82 -5.55 1.78 16.81
C ALA A 82 -4.13 1.23 17.04
N ALA A 83 -3.58 1.53 18.21
CA ALA A 83 -2.25 1.06 18.60
C ALA A 83 -2.37 -0.17 19.49
N ASP A 84 -1.39 -1.07 19.39
CA ASP A 84 -1.26 -2.27 20.22
C ASP A 84 -2.53 -3.16 20.21
N GLU A 85 -3.05 -3.47 19.04
CA GLU A 85 -4.30 -4.21 18.94
C GLU A 85 -4.10 -5.73 18.97
N ASN A 86 -5.04 -6.39 19.63
CA ASN A 86 -5.13 -7.85 19.68
C ASN A 86 -5.79 -8.39 18.41
N VAL A 87 -5.04 -8.47 17.31
CA VAL A 87 -5.53 -9.03 16.04
C VAL A 87 -5.48 -10.57 16.10
N ASP A 88 -6.53 -11.27 15.65
CA ASP A 88 -6.55 -12.74 15.50
C ASP A 88 -6.75 -13.01 14.00
N ALA A 89 -5.66 -12.99 13.24
CA ALA A 89 -5.72 -12.96 11.78
C ALA A 89 -6.15 -14.31 11.16
N ASP A 90 -5.92 -15.43 11.84
CA ASP A 90 -6.30 -16.77 11.39
C ASP A 90 -7.52 -17.37 12.12
N GLY A 91 -7.99 -16.73 13.18
CA GLY A 91 -9.25 -17.02 13.86
C GLY A 91 -9.17 -18.19 14.85
N ASP A 92 -7.99 -18.51 15.36
CA ASP A 92 -7.77 -19.66 16.25
C ASP A 92 -8.05 -19.36 17.74
N GLY A 93 -8.34 -18.09 18.06
CA GLY A 93 -8.65 -17.61 19.39
C GLY A 93 -7.43 -17.15 20.20
N ILE A 94 -6.26 -17.04 19.57
CA ILE A 94 -5.05 -16.46 20.15
C ILE A 94 -4.68 -15.21 19.36
N THR A 95 -4.46 -14.09 20.06
CA THR A 95 -4.25 -12.78 19.42
C THR A 95 -2.77 -12.42 19.29
N THR A 96 -2.43 -11.53 18.36
CA THR A 96 -1.07 -11.04 18.07
C THR A 96 -0.33 -10.56 19.33
N CYS A 97 -1.06 -10.11 20.36
CA CYS A 97 -0.48 -9.58 21.60
C CYS A 97 -0.66 -10.44 22.85
N ASP A 98 -1.38 -11.58 22.77
CA ASP A 98 -1.59 -12.51 23.89
C ASP A 98 -0.64 -13.74 23.87
N GLY A 99 0.46 -13.65 23.13
CA GLY A 99 1.61 -14.54 23.31
C GLY A 99 1.73 -15.71 22.34
N ASP A 100 1.24 -15.57 21.10
CA ASP A 100 1.72 -16.40 20.00
C ASP A 100 2.67 -15.64 19.08
N CYS A 101 3.85 -16.20 18.86
CA CYS A 101 4.79 -15.78 17.84
C CYS A 101 4.64 -16.65 16.57
N CYS A 102 3.44 -17.16 16.27
CA CYS A 102 3.14 -18.01 15.11
C CYS A 102 2.08 -17.44 14.13
N ASP A 103 1.93 -16.11 14.01
CA ASP A 103 1.04 -15.48 13.00
C ASP A 103 1.62 -15.48 11.56
N SER A 104 2.60 -16.35 11.30
CA SER A 104 3.00 -16.75 9.95
C SER A 104 2.88 -18.25 9.85
N THR A 105 1.75 -18.72 9.30
CA THR A 105 1.47 -20.09 8.87
C THR A 105 2.68 -21.04 8.86
N GLU A 106 2.65 -22.05 9.74
CA GLU A 106 3.38 -23.32 9.56
C GLU A 106 2.39 -24.44 9.26
#